data_AF-W4LU12-F1
#
_entry.id   AF-W4LU12-F1
#
_cell.length_a   1.000
_cell.length_b   1.000
_cell.length_c   1.000
_cell.angle_alpha   90.00
_cell.angle_beta   90.00
_cell.angle_gamma   90.00
#
_symmetry.space_group_name_H-M   'P 1'
#
loop_
_entity.id
_entity.type
_entity.pdbx_description
1 polymer ?
#
loop_
_entity_poly.entity_id
_entity_poly.type
_entity_poly.pdbx_seq_one_letter_code
_entity_poly.pdbx_strand_id
1 'polypeptide(L)'
;MHLRTWIAGSVALLLLVLTSWGWSQQSGAHVPDAETQEQQEVLKGILKSIGQIEREIQRLQSELRSPESEGDREELRKQLQQQRAKREALQKNFDTVASRVDFSVFVVAERPGINWQERLLDLLRPVLNELTRLTAGPREIEQLRTQITDHETQVHTISKGIANITELTGHVKDETLKASLEQLKSNWENWQQEVNTQLQIANQQLKRKLDDQPSIRESAKQLLQLFFRSRGRNFVLACVAFVGLWLILHRLHSVLQKLPFLNREQRSFPLRLFNVSYTILTVASAIFGFLLVLYIYKDWVLLTLASLFLVGIAWTSKATLPRFIREVMLMLNIGAVRERACCLQWYSLAGRDAQLIYQPG
;
A
#
# COMPACT_ATOMS: atom_id res chain seq x y z
N MET A 1 1.07 -21.42 -66.90
CA MET A 1 1.93 -21.34 -65.69
C MET A 1 2.16 -19.88 -65.34
N HIS A 2 1.22 -19.26 -64.62
CA HIS A 2 1.09 -17.81 -64.45
C HIS A 2 0.85 -17.42 -62.98
N LEU A 3 1.64 -17.96 -62.04
CA LEU A 3 1.40 -17.68 -60.61
C LEU A 3 2.64 -17.67 -59.71
N ARG A 4 3.83 -17.30 -60.21
CA ARG A 4 5.05 -17.16 -59.37
C ARG A 4 5.93 -15.94 -59.63
N THR A 5 5.53 -15.01 -60.50
CA THR A 5 6.34 -13.81 -60.81
C THR A 5 5.73 -12.48 -60.32
N TRP A 6 4.60 -12.51 -59.63
CA TRP A 6 3.91 -11.30 -59.14
C TRP A 6 4.16 -10.94 -57.66
N ILE A 7 5.00 -11.69 -56.94
CA ILE A 7 5.37 -11.39 -55.53
C ILE A 7 6.81 -10.84 -55.42
N ALA A 8 7.61 -10.89 -56.49
CA ALA A 8 8.95 -10.30 -56.51
C ALA A 8 8.98 -8.83 -56.99
N GLY A 9 7.89 -8.32 -57.57
CA GLY A 9 7.79 -6.94 -58.09
C GLY A 9 7.25 -5.90 -57.10
N SER A 10 6.67 -6.34 -55.98
CA SER A 10 6.03 -5.47 -54.98
C SER A 10 6.86 -5.28 -53.70
N VAL A 11 8.03 -5.91 -53.60
CA VAL A 11 8.99 -5.69 -52.50
C VAL A 11 10.11 -4.72 -52.91
N ALA A 12 10.36 -4.53 -54.22
CA ALA A 12 11.38 -3.60 -54.72
C ALA A 12 10.90 -2.14 -54.85
N LEU A 13 9.58 -1.87 -54.79
CA LEU A 13 9.03 -0.51 -54.85
C LEU A 13 8.73 0.10 -53.47
N LEU A 14 8.76 -0.71 -52.39
CA LEU A 14 8.64 -0.25 -51.00
C LEU A 14 10.01 -0.03 -50.32
N LEU A 15 11.11 -0.39 -50.99
CA LEU A 15 12.49 -0.15 -50.54
C LEU A 15 13.17 1.05 -51.22
N LEU A 16 12.49 1.75 -52.12
CA LEU A 16 12.99 2.96 -52.80
C LEU A 16 12.32 4.27 -52.34
N VAL A 17 11.45 4.22 -51.32
CA VAL A 17 10.79 5.41 -50.71
C VAL A 17 11.25 5.65 -49.27
N LEU A 18 12.09 4.79 -48.68
CA LEU A 18 12.62 4.95 -47.32
C LEU A 18 14.10 5.39 -47.26
N THR A 19 14.75 5.64 -48.40
CA THR A 19 16.14 6.14 -48.45
C THR A 19 16.25 7.59 -48.90
N SER A 20 15.16 8.37 -48.89
CA SER A 20 15.19 9.82 -49.19
C SER A 20 14.94 10.72 -47.98
N TRP A 21 15.31 10.27 -46.77
CA TRP A 21 15.50 11.18 -45.63
C TRP A 21 17.00 11.44 -45.48
N GLY A 22 17.58 11.93 -46.58
CA GLY A 22 18.85 12.61 -46.58
C GLY A 22 18.66 13.95 -45.89
N TRP A 23 19.30 14.05 -44.73
CA TRP A 23 19.90 15.25 -44.16
C TRP A 23 19.67 16.53 -44.97
N SER A 24 18.60 17.27 -44.65
CA SER A 24 18.63 18.72 -44.80
C SER A 24 19.39 19.28 -43.59
N GLN A 25 20.72 19.16 -43.65
CA GLN A 25 21.59 19.95 -42.80
C GLN A 25 21.49 21.38 -43.33
N GLN A 26 20.49 22.10 -42.83
CA GLN A 26 20.44 23.55 -42.95
C GLN A 26 21.62 24.07 -42.14
N SER A 27 22.72 24.33 -42.84
CA SER A 27 23.87 25.06 -42.35
C SER A 27 23.43 26.48 -41.99
N GLY A 28 22.86 26.63 -40.80
CA GLY A 28 22.94 27.87 -40.05
C GLY A 28 24.33 27.97 -39.45
N ALA A 29 25.26 28.53 -40.20
CA ALA A 29 26.42 29.16 -39.58
C ALA A 29 25.90 30.33 -38.70
N HIS A 30 26.46 30.43 -37.49
CA HIS A 30 26.29 31.48 -36.45
C HIS A 30 24.98 31.42 -35.60
N VAL A 31 25.01 31.56 -34.26
CA VAL A 31 25.99 32.24 -33.38
C VAL A 31 26.03 31.60 -31.96
N PRO A 32 27.10 30.91 -31.51
CA PRO A 32 27.26 30.59 -30.08
C PRO A 32 27.51 31.85 -29.25
N ASP A 33 28.16 32.84 -29.86
CA ASP A 33 28.53 34.08 -29.21
C ASP A 33 27.35 35.02 -28.97
N ALA A 34 26.34 35.13 -29.85
CA ALA A 34 25.26 36.11 -29.66
C ALA A 34 24.28 35.70 -28.55
N GLU A 35 23.91 34.41 -28.47
CA GLU A 35 23.00 33.91 -27.42
C GLU A 35 23.71 33.92 -26.05
N THR A 36 25.01 33.59 -26.03
CA THR A 36 25.85 33.69 -24.83
C THR A 36 26.13 35.15 -24.45
N GLN A 37 26.30 36.06 -25.42
CA GLN A 37 26.47 37.50 -25.19
C GLN A 37 25.18 38.14 -24.68
N GLU A 38 24.02 37.83 -25.27
CA GLU A 38 22.72 38.32 -24.83
C GLU A 38 22.44 37.84 -23.39
N GLN A 39 22.71 36.57 -23.10
CA GLN A 39 22.61 36.03 -21.75
C GLN A 39 23.59 36.73 -20.78
N GLN A 40 24.84 36.95 -21.19
CA GLN A 40 25.83 37.70 -20.39
C GLN A 40 25.39 39.15 -20.12
N GLU A 41 24.81 39.84 -21.11
CA GLU A 41 24.29 41.19 -20.94
C GLU A 41 23.09 41.23 -20.00
N VAL A 42 22.20 40.23 -20.04
CA VAL A 42 21.11 40.07 -19.07
C VAL A 42 21.66 39.83 -17.65
N LEU A 43 22.65 38.94 -17.47
CA LEU A 43 23.29 38.71 -16.17
C LEU A 43 23.96 39.97 -15.62
N LYS A 44 24.71 40.71 -16.46
CA LYS A 44 25.33 41.99 -16.09
C LYS A 44 24.29 43.03 -15.70
N GLY A 45 23.16 43.08 -16.42
CA GLY A 45 22.03 43.95 -16.09
C GLY A 45 21.43 43.63 -14.71
N ILE A 46 21.25 42.35 -14.39
CA ILE A 46 20.75 41.90 -13.09
C ILE A 46 21.75 42.24 -11.97
N LEU A 47 23.05 41.96 -12.15
CA LEU A 47 24.09 42.33 -11.17
C LEU A 47 24.14 43.83 -10.90
N LYS A 48 24.05 44.65 -11.95
CA LYS A 48 24.00 46.12 -11.81
C LYS A 48 22.78 46.56 -11.00
N SER A 49 21.62 45.92 -11.20
CA SER A 49 20.40 46.20 -10.44
C SER A 49 20.52 45.76 -8.97
N ILE A 50 21.11 44.59 -8.70
CA ILE A 50 21.41 44.13 -7.33
C ILE A 50 22.32 45.12 -6.61
N GLY A 51 23.42 45.55 -7.23
CA GLY A 51 24.33 46.53 -6.65
C GLY A 51 23.73 47.93 -6.47
N GLN A 52 22.68 48.30 -7.22
CA GLN A 52 21.90 49.52 -6.96
C GLN A 52 20.98 49.36 -5.74
N ILE A 53 20.28 48.23 -5.64
CA ILE A 53 19.39 47.93 -4.50
C ILE A 53 20.17 47.79 -3.20
N GLU A 54 21.37 47.20 -3.22
CA GLU A 54 22.21 47.11 -2.01
C GLU A 54 22.65 48.47 -1.49
N ARG A 55 22.99 49.41 -2.38
CA ARG A 55 23.29 50.80 -1.99
C ARG A 55 22.07 51.49 -1.38
N GLU A 56 20.89 51.24 -1.92
CA GLU A 56 19.64 51.79 -1.39
C GLU A 56 19.28 51.17 -0.03
N ILE A 57 19.50 49.86 0.16
CA ILE A 57 19.35 49.17 1.45
C ILE A 57 20.31 49.78 2.48
N GLN A 58 21.57 50.02 2.11
CA GLN A 58 22.55 50.64 3.01
C GLN A 58 22.15 52.07 3.39
N ARG A 59 21.66 52.86 2.43
CA ARG A 59 21.14 54.21 2.66
C ARG A 59 19.95 54.19 3.62
N LEU A 60 18.92 53.39 3.34
CA LEU A 60 17.73 53.24 4.19
C LEU A 60 18.10 52.74 5.59
N GLN A 61 19.09 51.86 5.72
CA GLN A 61 19.61 51.43 7.03
C GLN A 61 20.32 52.54 7.78
N SER A 62 21.04 53.42 7.08
CA SER A 62 21.71 54.58 7.69
C SER A 62 20.71 55.64 8.13
N GLU A 63 19.67 55.92 7.33
CA GLU A 63 18.57 56.82 7.66
C GLU A 63 17.79 56.28 8.87
N LEU A 64 17.45 54.99 8.91
CA LEU A 64 16.76 54.37 10.05
C LEU A 64 17.55 54.40 11.38
N ARG A 65 18.87 54.65 11.33
CA ARG A 65 19.75 54.81 12.49
C ARG A 65 19.89 56.29 12.93
N SER A 66 19.42 57.24 12.13
CA SER A 66 19.45 58.66 12.46
C SER A 66 18.40 59.02 13.52
N PRO A 67 18.71 59.91 14.48
CA PRO A 67 17.75 60.39 15.48
C PRO A 67 16.55 61.14 14.88
N GLU A 68 16.73 61.77 13.71
CA GLU A 68 15.71 62.57 13.02
C GLU A 68 14.57 61.74 12.41
N SER A 69 14.73 60.41 12.39
CA SER A 69 13.82 59.51 11.67
C SER A 69 12.75 58.88 12.55
N GLU A 70 12.61 59.30 13.82
CA GLU A 70 11.66 58.70 14.78
C GLU A 70 10.20 58.72 14.32
N GLY A 71 9.78 59.73 13.55
CA GLY A 71 8.43 59.82 12.97
C GLY A 71 8.19 58.88 11.78
N ASP A 72 9.21 58.58 10.98
CA ASP A 72 9.09 57.86 9.70
C ASP A 72 9.65 56.42 9.76
N ARG A 73 10.01 55.91 10.95
CA ARG A 73 10.67 54.59 11.09
C ARG A 73 9.87 53.43 10.54
N GLU A 74 8.54 53.48 10.64
CA GLU A 74 7.68 52.40 10.17
C GLU A 74 7.66 52.32 8.64
N GLU A 75 7.56 53.46 7.98
CA GLU A 75 7.61 53.57 6.52
C GLU A 75 9.01 53.20 5.99
N LEU A 76 10.08 53.68 6.63
CA LEU A 76 11.46 53.29 6.30
C LEU A 76 11.71 51.78 6.48
N ARG A 77 11.13 51.14 7.51
CA ARG A 77 11.20 49.68 7.70
C ARG A 77 10.48 48.93 6.59
N LYS A 78 9.31 49.40 6.18
CA LYS A 78 8.53 48.82 5.10
C LYS A 78 9.28 48.91 3.77
N GLN A 79 9.86 50.06 3.47
CA GLN A 79 10.70 50.27 2.28
C GLN A 79 11.95 49.37 2.32
N LEU A 80 12.61 49.26 3.47
CA LEU A 80 13.76 48.36 3.65
C LEU A 80 13.38 46.89 3.40
N GLN A 81 12.23 46.45 3.91
CA GLN A 81 11.74 45.08 3.69
C GLN A 81 11.40 44.84 2.20
N GLN A 82 10.78 45.81 1.54
CA GLN A 82 10.47 45.75 0.12
C GLN A 82 11.75 45.67 -0.74
N GLN A 83 12.79 46.47 -0.42
CA GLN A 83 14.06 46.42 -1.13
C GLN A 83 14.81 45.10 -0.91
N ARG A 84 14.75 44.53 0.30
CA ARG A 84 15.31 43.20 0.57
C ARG A 84 14.61 42.10 -0.23
N ALA A 85 13.28 42.13 -0.30
CA ALA A 85 12.51 41.18 -1.10
C ALA A 85 12.82 41.30 -2.60
N LYS A 86 12.97 42.54 -3.12
CA LYS A 86 13.41 42.79 -4.50
C LYS A 86 14.82 42.25 -4.76
N ARG A 87 15.76 42.43 -3.82
CA ARG A 87 17.12 41.86 -3.92
C ARG A 87 17.07 40.34 -4.02
N GLU A 88 16.31 39.70 -3.14
CA GLU A 88 16.17 38.24 -3.12
C GLU A 88 15.56 37.71 -4.42
N ALA A 89 14.54 38.40 -4.96
CA ALA A 89 13.92 38.04 -6.24
C ALA A 89 14.91 38.18 -7.42
N LEU A 90 15.69 39.27 -7.47
CA LEU A 90 16.70 39.46 -8.51
C LEU A 90 17.85 38.46 -8.39
N GLN A 91 18.20 38.04 -7.18
CA GLN A 91 19.21 37.03 -6.95
C GLN A 91 18.73 35.64 -7.40
N LYS A 92 17.48 35.28 -7.10
CA LYS A 92 16.82 34.08 -7.66
C LYS A 92 16.72 34.11 -9.19
N ASN A 93 16.44 35.28 -9.78
CA ASN A 93 16.42 35.43 -11.23
C ASN A 93 17.82 35.31 -11.83
N PHE A 94 18.84 35.88 -11.20
CA PHE A 94 20.23 35.71 -11.59
C PHE A 94 20.61 34.24 -11.58
N ASP A 95 20.29 33.53 -10.50
CA ASP A 95 20.58 32.10 -10.36
C ASP A 95 19.83 31.26 -11.41
N THR A 96 18.56 31.57 -11.70
CA THR A 96 17.75 30.92 -12.75
C THR A 96 18.38 31.09 -14.13
N VAL A 97 18.75 32.33 -14.48
CA VAL A 97 19.32 32.66 -15.79
C VAL A 97 20.75 32.13 -15.94
N ALA A 98 21.54 32.09 -14.86
CA ALA A 98 22.90 31.55 -14.85
C ALA A 98 22.92 30.02 -14.94
N SER A 99 22.02 29.34 -14.23
CA SER A 99 21.99 27.87 -14.17
C SER A 99 21.16 27.22 -15.29
N ARG A 100 20.30 27.99 -15.97
CA ARG A 100 19.26 27.51 -16.91
C ARG A 100 18.32 26.46 -16.27
N VAL A 101 18.20 26.50 -14.94
CA VAL A 101 17.32 25.62 -14.17
C VAL A 101 16.22 26.47 -13.56
N ASP A 102 14.97 26.04 -13.75
CA ASP A 102 13.82 26.66 -13.12
C ASP A 102 13.76 26.26 -11.63
N PHE A 103 13.83 27.25 -10.74
CA PHE A 103 13.84 27.05 -9.29
C PHE A 103 12.51 26.54 -8.72
N SER A 104 11.45 26.46 -9.54
CA SER A 104 10.16 25.89 -9.17
C SER A 104 10.24 24.44 -8.68
N VAL A 105 11.30 23.70 -9.00
CA VAL A 105 11.55 22.33 -8.48
C VAL A 105 11.99 22.31 -7.01
N PHE A 106 12.52 23.43 -6.51
CA PHE A 106 13.06 23.55 -5.14
C PHE A 106 12.10 24.25 -4.17
N VAL A 107 11.02 24.84 -4.67
CA VAL A 107 9.96 25.41 -3.85
C VAL A 107 8.90 24.33 -3.64
N VAL A 108 8.90 23.72 -2.44
CA VAL A 108 7.71 23.01 -1.95
C VAL A 108 6.59 24.05 -1.88
N ALA A 109 5.73 24.06 -2.90
CA ALA A 109 4.59 24.96 -2.95
C ALA A 109 3.65 24.63 -1.77
N GLU A 110 3.70 25.43 -0.71
CA GLU A 110 2.67 25.45 0.32
C GLU A 110 1.34 25.84 -0.35
N ARG A 111 0.48 24.86 -0.59
CA ARG A 111 -0.89 25.10 -1.04
C ARG A 111 -1.70 25.61 0.16
N PRO A 112 -2.37 26.78 0.08
CA PRO A 112 -3.35 27.17 1.10
C PRO A 112 -4.63 26.35 0.86
N GLY A 113 -4.68 25.16 1.48
CA GLY A 113 -5.76 24.20 1.37
C GLY A 113 -6.64 24.20 2.61
N ILE A 114 -7.54 25.18 2.70
CA ILE A 114 -8.91 25.05 3.18
C ILE A 114 -9.15 23.93 4.25
N ASN A 115 -9.23 24.32 5.53
CA ASN A 115 -9.26 23.45 6.72
C ASN A 115 -10.65 22.86 7.06
N TRP A 116 -11.13 21.90 6.26
CA TRP A 116 -12.31 21.09 6.64
C TRP A 116 -11.93 19.73 7.21
N GLN A 117 -10.75 19.25 6.82
CA GLN A 117 -10.18 17.97 7.22
C GLN A 117 -9.74 18.00 8.70
N GLU A 118 -9.27 19.14 9.21
CA GLU A 118 -8.87 19.29 10.63
C GLU A 118 -10.04 19.05 11.60
N ARG A 119 -11.26 19.51 11.27
CA ARG A 119 -12.45 19.29 12.12
C ARG A 119 -12.97 17.86 12.10
N LEU A 120 -12.84 17.15 10.98
CA LEU A 120 -13.25 15.75 10.88
C LEU A 120 -12.21 14.81 11.52
N LEU A 121 -10.92 15.16 11.41
CA LEU A 121 -9.82 14.44 12.03
C LEU A 121 -9.90 14.49 13.56
N ASP A 122 -10.30 15.61 14.16
CA ASP A 122 -10.43 15.72 15.62
C ASP A 122 -11.49 14.79 16.23
N LEU A 123 -12.55 14.45 15.48
CA LEU A 123 -13.62 13.53 15.91
C LEU A 123 -13.25 12.05 15.74
N LEU A 124 -12.41 11.75 14.76
CA LEU A 124 -11.97 10.39 14.47
C LEU A 124 -10.60 10.06 15.06
N ARG A 125 -9.89 11.05 15.63
CA ARG A 125 -8.56 10.92 16.26
C ARG A 125 -8.40 9.68 17.13
N PRO A 126 -9.35 9.32 18.03
CA PRO A 126 -9.18 8.15 18.89
C PRO A 126 -9.15 6.83 18.10
N VAL A 127 -10.09 6.65 17.16
CA VAL A 127 -10.22 5.42 16.36
C VAL A 127 -9.16 5.34 15.27
N LEU A 128 -8.82 6.48 14.67
CA LEU A 128 -7.71 6.58 13.73
C LEU A 128 -6.41 6.22 14.45
N ASN A 129 -6.08 6.80 15.61
CA ASN A 129 -4.83 6.53 16.32
C ASN A 129 -4.55 5.03 16.58
N GLU A 130 -5.59 4.23 16.84
CA GLU A 130 -5.46 2.77 16.94
C GLU A 130 -5.15 2.10 15.58
N LEU A 131 -5.76 2.55 14.48
CA LEU A 131 -5.57 2.02 13.12
C LEU A 131 -4.31 2.57 12.43
N THR A 132 -3.92 3.81 12.69
CA THR A 132 -2.67 4.42 12.23
C THR A 132 -1.49 3.70 12.84
N ARG A 133 -1.56 3.25 14.11
CA ARG A 133 -0.47 2.46 14.71
C ARG A 133 -0.16 1.16 13.96
N LEU A 134 -1.17 0.54 13.33
CA LEU A 134 -1.01 -0.68 12.55
C LEU A 134 -0.53 -0.42 11.11
N THR A 135 -0.73 0.78 10.57
CA THR A 135 -0.36 1.17 9.20
C THR A 135 0.80 2.17 9.12
N ALA A 136 1.29 2.68 10.26
CA ALA A 136 2.35 3.67 10.37
C ALA A 136 3.67 3.16 9.78
N GLY A 137 4.04 1.91 10.05
CA GLY A 137 5.28 1.31 9.53
C GLY A 137 5.36 1.34 7.99
N PRO A 138 4.40 0.72 7.27
CA PRO A 138 4.37 0.77 5.81
C PRO A 138 4.29 2.19 5.23
N ARG A 139 3.56 3.10 5.89
CA ARG A 139 3.40 4.48 5.43
C ARG A 139 4.66 5.32 5.60
N GLU A 140 5.38 5.16 6.72
CA GLU A 140 6.66 5.81 6.96
C GLU A 140 7.74 5.32 5.99
N ILE A 141 7.75 4.03 5.66
CA ILE A 141 8.63 3.47 4.63
C ILE A 141 8.38 4.12 3.27
N GLU A 142 7.11 4.29 2.90
CA GLU A 142 6.76 4.91 1.63
C GLU A 142 7.13 6.40 1.60
N GLN A 143 6.92 7.12 2.70
CA GLN A 143 7.37 8.51 2.84
C GLN A 143 8.89 8.65 2.68
N LEU A 144 9.67 7.75 3.29
CA LEU A 144 11.13 7.74 3.15
C LEU A 144 11.56 7.47 1.70
N ARG A 145 10.87 6.57 0.99
CA ARG A 145 11.14 6.32 -0.44
C ARG A 145 10.85 7.52 -1.32
N THR A 146 9.74 8.21 -1.09
CA THR A 146 9.42 9.46 -1.80
C THR A 146 10.51 10.51 -1.56
N GLN A 147 10.90 10.73 -0.30
CA GLN A 147 11.97 11.67 0.06
C GLN A 147 13.30 11.34 -0.62
N ILE A 148 13.68 10.06 -0.67
CA ILE A 148 14.90 9.62 -1.39
C ILE A 148 14.79 9.97 -2.87
N THR A 149 13.66 9.70 -3.51
CA THR A 149 13.43 9.99 -4.93
C THR A 149 13.50 11.50 -5.23
N ASP A 150 12.92 12.31 -4.34
CA ASP A 150 12.96 13.77 -4.46
C ASP A 150 14.39 14.30 -4.32
N HIS A 151 15.16 13.82 -3.33
CA HIS A 151 16.56 14.19 -3.15
C HIS A 151 17.46 13.72 -4.31
N GLU A 152 17.24 12.52 -4.85
CA GLU A 152 17.95 12.04 -6.05
C GLU A 152 17.71 12.97 -7.25
N THR A 153 16.46 13.40 -7.43
CA THR A 153 16.08 14.34 -8.49
C THR A 153 16.73 15.71 -8.30
N GLN A 154 16.78 16.19 -7.05
CA GLN A 154 17.46 17.44 -6.69
C GLN A 154 18.97 17.36 -6.95
N VAL A 155 19.65 16.29 -6.52
CA VAL A 155 21.09 16.08 -6.76
C VAL A 155 21.40 16.10 -8.26
N HIS A 156 20.60 15.41 -9.07
CA HIS A 156 20.76 15.41 -10.52
C HIS A 156 20.56 16.81 -11.12
N THR A 157 19.56 17.56 -10.66
CA THR A 157 19.30 18.94 -11.12
C THR A 157 20.44 19.90 -10.73
N ILE A 158 20.93 19.81 -9.50
CA ILE A 158 22.07 20.59 -9.01
C ILE A 158 23.32 20.27 -9.83
N SER A 159 23.58 18.98 -10.11
CA SER A 159 24.74 18.57 -10.90
C SER A 159 24.73 19.15 -12.32
N LYS A 160 23.55 19.24 -12.95
CA LYS A 160 23.38 19.89 -14.25
C LYS A 160 23.65 21.38 -14.18
N GLY A 161 23.17 22.07 -13.15
CA GLY A 161 23.44 23.50 -12.98
C GLY A 161 24.92 23.79 -12.71
N ILE A 162 25.62 22.96 -11.91
CA ILE A 162 27.08 23.08 -11.71
C ILE A 162 27.82 22.90 -13.05
N ALA A 163 27.41 21.95 -13.88
CA ALA A 163 28.00 21.73 -15.21
C ALA A 163 27.80 22.96 -16.10
N ASN A 164 26.59 23.51 -16.17
CA ASN A 164 26.27 24.71 -16.95
C ASN A 164 27.06 25.94 -16.47
N ILE A 165 27.16 26.16 -15.16
CA ILE A 165 27.94 27.27 -14.58
C ILE A 165 29.42 27.10 -14.91
N THR A 166 29.95 25.86 -14.84
CA THR A 166 31.34 25.55 -15.18
C THR A 166 31.64 25.83 -16.66
N GLU A 167 30.73 25.46 -17.56
CA GLU A 167 30.81 25.79 -18.98
C GLU A 167 30.81 27.31 -19.20
N LEU A 168 29.86 28.03 -18.61
CA LEU A 168 29.73 29.49 -18.74
C LEU A 168 31.00 30.22 -18.24
N THR A 169 31.58 29.75 -17.12
CA THR A 169 32.80 30.32 -16.53
C THR A 169 34.00 30.19 -17.47
N GLY A 170 34.07 29.14 -18.28
CA GLY A 170 35.15 28.90 -19.25
C GLY A 170 35.18 29.91 -20.42
N HIS A 171 34.04 30.57 -20.70
CA HIS A 171 33.89 31.49 -21.83
C HIS A 171 33.89 32.98 -21.43
N VAL A 172 33.93 33.29 -20.14
CA VAL A 172 33.88 34.66 -19.62
C VAL A 172 35.29 35.26 -19.51
N LYS A 173 35.50 36.42 -20.15
CA LYS A 173 36.76 37.20 -20.08
C LYS A 173 36.75 38.30 -19.01
N ASP A 174 35.59 38.62 -18.45
CA ASP A 174 35.43 39.65 -17.42
C ASP A 174 35.72 39.06 -16.04
N GLU A 175 36.77 39.54 -15.38
CA GLU A 175 37.26 39.01 -14.10
C GLU A 175 36.22 39.15 -12.96
N THR A 176 35.37 40.18 -13.02
CA THR A 176 34.34 40.42 -12.00
C THR A 176 33.17 39.44 -12.12
N LEU A 177 32.78 39.13 -13.36
CA LEU A 177 31.75 38.14 -13.66
C LEU A 177 32.25 36.72 -13.38
N LYS A 178 33.52 36.45 -13.69
CA LYS A 178 34.16 35.18 -13.39
C LYS A 178 34.21 34.88 -11.89
N ALA A 179 34.63 35.86 -11.07
CA ALA A 179 34.62 35.72 -9.61
C ALA A 179 33.21 35.46 -9.05
N SER A 180 32.19 36.12 -9.60
CA SER A 180 30.78 35.92 -9.20
C SER A 180 30.27 34.51 -9.58
N LEU A 181 30.66 34.00 -10.74
CA LEU A 181 30.30 32.65 -11.19
C LEU A 181 31.02 31.55 -10.40
N GLU A 182 32.30 31.76 -10.02
CA GLU A 182 33.03 30.82 -9.14
C GLU A 182 32.39 30.76 -7.74
N GLN A 183 31.96 31.91 -7.20
CA GLN A 183 31.23 31.94 -5.94
C GLN A 183 29.87 31.24 -6.05
N LEU A 184 29.14 31.44 -7.16
CA LEU A 184 27.89 30.73 -7.43
C LEU A 184 28.12 29.21 -7.51
N LYS A 185 29.17 28.78 -8.22
CA LYS A 185 29.56 27.37 -8.30
C LYS A 185 29.83 26.77 -6.93
N SER A 186 30.63 27.45 -6.09
CA SER A 186 30.91 26.99 -4.72
C SER A 186 29.64 26.84 -3.88
N ASN A 187 28.69 27.78 -4.00
CA ASN A 187 27.40 27.67 -3.32
C ASN A 187 26.59 26.44 -3.77
N TRP A 188 26.59 26.15 -5.07
CA TRP A 188 25.90 24.98 -5.62
C TRP A 188 26.57 23.66 -5.23
N GLU A 189 27.90 23.62 -5.16
CA GLU A 189 28.65 22.46 -4.66
C GLU A 189 28.34 22.19 -3.18
N ASN A 190 28.31 23.24 -2.35
CA ASN A 190 27.90 23.13 -0.95
C ASN A 190 26.46 22.61 -0.83
N TRP A 191 25.56 23.10 -1.67
CA TRP A 191 24.17 22.62 -1.68
C TRP A 191 24.06 21.17 -2.14
N GLN A 192 24.83 20.76 -3.14
CA GLN A 192 24.91 19.36 -3.57
C GLN A 192 25.33 18.46 -2.41
N GLN A 193 26.33 18.89 -1.62
CA GLN A 193 26.81 18.15 -0.46
C GLN A 193 25.74 18.02 0.64
N GLU A 194 24.99 19.09 0.90
CA GLU A 194 23.87 19.08 1.85
C GLU A 194 22.77 18.09 1.41
N VAL A 195 22.29 18.19 0.17
CA VAL A 195 21.23 17.28 -0.33
C VAL A 195 21.71 15.83 -0.35
N ASN A 196 22.97 15.58 -0.70
CA ASN A 196 23.53 14.23 -0.65
C ASN A 196 23.61 13.68 0.79
N THR A 197 23.92 14.55 1.76
CA THR A 197 23.90 14.18 3.19
C THR A 197 22.48 13.80 3.63
N GLN A 198 21.47 14.59 3.27
CA GLN A 198 20.06 14.29 3.55
C GLN A 198 19.61 12.98 2.90
N LEU A 199 20.01 12.72 1.65
CA LEU A 199 19.77 11.46 0.95
C LEU A 199 20.38 10.26 1.70
N GLN A 200 21.60 10.39 2.20
CA GLN A 200 22.24 9.33 3.00
C GLN A 200 21.49 9.08 4.31
N ILE A 201 21.07 10.14 5.00
CA ILE A 201 20.28 10.03 6.23
C ILE A 201 18.95 9.30 5.95
N ALA A 202 18.21 9.72 4.92
CA ALA A 202 16.94 9.10 4.54
C ALA A 202 17.11 7.61 4.18
N ASN A 203 18.16 7.27 3.40
CA ASN A 203 18.50 5.87 3.09
C ASN A 203 18.84 5.04 4.34
N GLN A 204 19.60 5.60 5.27
CA GLN A 204 19.91 4.92 6.53
C GLN A 204 18.67 4.71 7.39
N GLN A 205 17.77 5.69 7.45
CA GLN A 205 16.49 5.56 8.17
C GLN A 205 15.61 4.48 7.55
N LEU A 206 15.51 4.44 6.21
CA LEU A 206 14.79 3.40 5.49
C LEU A 206 15.37 2.02 5.78
N LYS A 207 16.71 1.87 5.71
CA LYS A 207 17.39 0.62 6.01
C LYS A 207 17.11 0.16 7.44
N ARG A 208 17.23 1.06 8.42
CA ARG A 208 16.88 0.74 9.82
C ARG A 208 15.42 0.29 9.94
N LYS A 209 14.46 0.99 9.31
CA LYS A 209 13.04 0.62 9.33
C LYS A 209 12.75 -0.74 8.68
N LEU A 210 13.56 -1.15 7.71
CA LEU A 210 13.46 -2.46 7.06
C LEU A 210 14.10 -3.56 7.92
N ASP A 211 15.23 -3.27 8.57
CA ASP A 211 15.96 -4.21 9.43
C ASP A 211 15.25 -4.40 10.80
N ASP A 212 14.59 -3.37 11.35
CA ASP A 212 13.84 -3.40 12.62
C ASP A 212 12.44 -4.06 12.51
N GLN A 213 12.05 -4.59 11.35
CA GLN A 213 10.82 -5.38 11.26
C GLN A 213 11.09 -6.79 11.80
N PRO A 214 10.61 -7.14 13.02
CA PRO A 214 10.72 -8.51 13.51
C PRO A 214 10.07 -9.45 12.50
N SER A 215 10.69 -10.62 12.29
CA SER A 215 10.16 -11.60 11.36
C SER A 215 8.68 -11.84 11.64
N ILE A 216 7.86 -12.06 10.60
CA ILE A 216 6.41 -12.28 10.75
C ILE A 216 6.12 -13.36 11.82
N ARG A 217 7.02 -14.34 11.94
CA ARG A 217 6.98 -15.40 12.95
C ARG A 217 7.27 -14.88 14.37
N GLU A 218 8.25 -14.02 14.56
CA GLU A 218 8.54 -13.40 15.87
C GLU A 218 7.41 -12.45 16.29
N SER A 219 6.89 -11.65 15.37
CA SER A 219 5.72 -10.80 15.61
C SER A 219 4.51 -11.63 16.03
N ALA A 220 4.21 -12.71 15.29
CA ALA A 220 3.13 -13.63 15.64
C ALA A 220 3.37 -14.28 17.01
N LYS A 221 4.61 -14.71 17.31
CA LYS A 221 4.98 -15.31 18.60
C LYS A 221 4.79 -14.33 19.75
N GLN A 222 5.20 -13.08 19.59
CA GLN A 222 5.11 -12.05 20.60
C GLN A 222 3.66 -11.64 20.86
N LEU A 223 2.86 -11.43 19.80
CA LEU A 223 1.43 -11.16 19.90
C LEU A 223 0.69 -12.31 20.61
N LEU A 224 1.01 -13.55 20.24
CA LEU A 224 0.42 -14.74 20.84
C LEU A 224 0.84 -14.87 22.31
N GLN A 225 2.10 -14.59 22.66
CA GLN A 225 2.55 -14.58 24.05
C GLN A 225 1.87 -13.49 24.89
N LEU A 226 1.70 -12.28 24.37
CA LEU A 226 0.96 -11.20 25.04
C LEU A 226 -0.52 -11.56 25.23
N PHE A 227 -1.13 -12.19 24.22
CA PHE A 227 -2.51 -12.65 24.29
C PHE A 227 -2.71 -13.72 25.38
N PHE A 228 -1.85 -14.74 25.42
CA PHE A 228 -1.94 -15.78 26.45
C PHE A 228 -1.61 -15.24 27.85
N ARG A 229 -0.68 -14.29 27.97
CA ARG A 229 -0.33 -13.64 29.25
C ARG A 229 -1.47 -12.79 29.80
N SER A 230 -2.15 -12.03 28.95
CA SER A 230 -3.19 -11.07 29.36
C SER A 230 -4.59 -11.67 29.43
N ARG A 231 -4.92 -12.60 28.52
CA ARG A 231 -6.28 -13.11 28.30
C ARG A 231 -6.39 -14.64 28.33
N GLY A 232 -5.27 -15.35 28.50
CA GLY A 232 -5.23 -16.81 28.51
C GLY A 232 -6.09 -17.45 29.60
N ARG A 233 -6.27 -16.79 30.76
CA ARG A 233 -7.15 -17.28 31.83
C ARG A 233 -8.60 -17.42 31.36
N ASN A 234 -9.12 -16.42 30.66
CA ASN A 234 -10.49 -16.42 30.15
C ASN A 234 -10.67 -17.52 29.08
N PHE A 235 -9.66 -17.71 28.24
CA PHE A 235 -9.64 -18.80 27.25
C PHE A 235 -9.69 -20.19 27.92
N VAL A 236 -8.85 -20.43 28.91
CA VAL A 236 -8.81 -21.70 29.65
C VAL A 236 -10.16 -21.98 30.33
N LEU A 237 -10.76 -20.97 30.98
CA LEU A 237 -12.08 -21.11 31.60
C LEU A 237 -13.17 -21.45 30.57
N ALA A 238 -13.14 -20.82 29.39
CA ALA A 238 -14.06 -21.15 28.31
C ALA A 238 -13.88 -22.58 27.79
N CYS A 239 -12.63 -23.03 27.63
CA CYS A 239 -12.33 -24.43 27.26
C CYS A 239 -12.83 -25.43 28.31
N VAL A 240 -12.63 -25.14 29.59
CA VAL A 240 -13.13 -25.98 30.69
C VAL A 240 -14.66 -26.04 30.66
N ALA A 241 -15.33 -24.91 30.44
CA ALA A 241 -16.78 -24.87 30.32
C ALA A 241 -17.31 -25.64 29.11
N PHE A 242 -16.64 -25.54 27.95
CA PHE A 242 -16.95 -26.32 26.75
C PHE A 242 -16.89 -27.83 27.03
N VAL A 243 -15.75 -28.28 27.57
CA VAL A 243 -15.54 -29.71 27.86
C VAL A 243 -16.50 -30.17 28.96
N GLY A 244 -16.70 -29.37 30.00
CA GLY A 244 -17.64 -29.68 31.08
C GLY A 244 -19.07 -29.83 30.58
N LEU A 245 -19.56 -28.87 29.80
CA LEU A 245 -20.91 -28.91 29.23
C LEU A 245 -21.09 -30.09 28.27
N TRP A 246 -20.10 -30.34 27.40
CA TRP A 246 -20.09 -31.51 26.53
C TRP A 246 -20.18 -32.81 27.33
N LEU A 247 -19.33 -32.98 28.35
CA LEU A 247 -19.31 -34.19 29.17
C LEU A 247 -20.63 -34.39 29.90
N ILE A 248 -21.21 -33.34 30.49
CA ILE A 248 -22.50 -33.41 31.19
C ILE A 248 -23.60 -33.88 30.22
N LEU A 249 -23.71 -33.26 29.04
CA LEU A 249 -24.72 -33.62 28.03
C LEU A 249 -24.47 -35.03 27.48
N HIS A 250 -23.23 -35.40 27.21
CA HIS A 250 -22.89 -36.73 26.71
C HIS A 250 -23.17 -37.84 27.73
N ARG A 251 -22.89 -37.59 29.02
CA ARG A 251 -23.23 -38.51 30.10
C ARG A 251 -24.74 -38.61 30.28
N LEU A 252 -25.46 -37.49 30.23
CA LEU A 252 -26.92 -37.46 30.29
C LEU A 252 -27.53 -38.32 29.18
N HIS A 253 -27.02 -38.19 27.95
CA HIS A 253 -27.44 -39.00 26.81
C HIS A 253 -27.24 -40.50 27.05
N SER A 254 -26.06 -40.88 27.52
CA SER A 254 -25.70 -42.27 27.81
C SER A 254 -26.55 -42.87 28.93
N VAL A 255 -26.97 -42.07 29.92
CA VAL A 255 -27.89 -42.49 30.99
C VAL A 255 -29.32 -42.62 30.45
N LEU A 256 -29.78 -41.67 29.62
CA LEU A 256 -31.10 -41.73 28.99
C LEU A 256 -31.28 -42.97 28.13
N GLN A 257 -30.23 -43.38 27.40
CA GLN A 257 -30.25 -44.60 26.60
C GLN A 257 -30.28 -45.89 27.44
N LYS A 258 -29.89 -45.87 28.73
CA LYS A 258 -29.95 -47.04 29.61
C LYS A 258 -31.31 -47.24 30.27
N LEU A 259 -32.20 -46.24 30.21
CA LEU A 259 -33.55 -46.33 30.79
C LEU A 259 -34.43 -47.32 30.00
N PRO A 260 -35.13 -48.26 30.67
CA PRO A 260 -35.89 -49.32 30.02
C PRO A 260 -37.07 -48.82 29.16
N PHE A 261 -37.55 -47.60 29.40
CA PHE A 261 -38.59 -46.94 28.60
C PHE A 261 -38.13 -46.52 27.20
N LEU A 262 -36.83 -46.24 27.01
CA LEU A 262 -36.23 -45.90 25.71
C LEU A 262 -35.60 -47.10 25.01
N ASN A 263 -35.35 -48.20 25.74
CA ASN A 263 -34.61 -49.37 25.24
C ASN A 263 -35.49 -50.50 24.67
N ARG A 264 -36.83 -50.41 24.78
CA ARG A 264 -37.70 -51.55 24.44
C ARG A 264 -37.93 -51.77 22.94
N GLU A 265 -37.63 -50.80 22.09
CA GLU A 265 -37.63 -50.99 20.63
C GLU A 265 -36.62 -50.06 19.93
N GLN A 266 -35.42 -50.57 19.63
CA GLN A 266 -34.52 -49.96 18.63
C GLN A 266 -35.05 -50.07 17.17
N ARG A 267 -36.37 -50.22 17.01
CA ARG A 267 -37.06 -50.45 15.73
C ARG A 267 -37.77 -49.23 15.18
N SER A 268 -38.10 -48.23 15.99
CA SER A 268 -38.88 -47.08 15.52
C SER A 268 -37.98 -45.95 14.98
N PHE A 269 -38.25 -45.54 13.73
CA PHE A 269 -37.68 -44.36 13.06
C PHE A 269 -37.58 -43.09 13.94
N PRO A 270 -38.60 -42.70 14.73
CA PRO A 270 -38.54 -41.48 15.54
C PRO A 270 -37.44 -41.49 16.62
N LEU A 271 -37.13 -42.64 17.23
CA LEU A 271 -36.09 -42.72 18.26
C LEU A 271 -34.68 -42.50 17.68
N ARG A 272 -34.43 -42.96 16.45
CA ARG A 272 -33.15 -42.73 15.76
C ARG A 272 -32.97 -41.27 15.37
N LEU A 273 -34.03 -40.65 14.86
CA LEU A 273 -34.03 -39.23 14.53
C LEU A 273 -33.79 -38.37 15.78
N PHE A 274 -34.42 -38.72 16.91
CA PHE A 274 -34.18 -38.06 18.19
C PHE A 274 -32.71 -38.16 18.64
N ASN A 275 -32.09 -39.33 18.49
CA ASN A 275 -30.69 -39.55 18.86
C ASN A 275 -29.71 -38.68 18.02
N VAL A 276 -29.91 -38.65 16.70
CA VAL A 276 -29.11 -37.80 15.80
C VAL A 276 -29.31 -36.32 16.12
N SER A 277 -30.57 -35.90 16.30
CA SER A 277 -30.92 -34.52 16.67
C SER A 277 -30.28 -34.10 18.00
N TYR A 278 -30.32 -34.98 19.01
CA TYR A 278 -29.69 -34.74 20.31
C TYR A 278 -28.18 -34.55 20.20
N THR A 279 -27.52 -35.35 19.35
CA THR A 279 -26.07 -35.25 19.14
C THR A 279 -25.70 -33.90 18.51
N ILE A 280 -26.44 -33.46 17.49
CA ILE A 280 -26.26 -32.15 16.85
C ILE A 280 -26.49 -31.03 17.87
N LEU A 281 -27.58 -31.11 18.64
CA LEU A 281 -27.92 -30.13 19.67
C LEU A 281 -26.83 -30.06 20.75
N THR A 282 -26.26 -31.19 21.16
CA THR A 282 -25.18 -31.24 22.16
C THR A 282 -23.93 -30.51 21.68
N VAL A 283 -23.53 -30.73 20.42
CA VAL A 283 -22.40 -30.03 19.80
C VAL A 283 -22.66 -28.53 19.74
N ALA A 284 -23.86 -28.13 19.29
CA ALA A 284 -24.25 -26.73 19.20
C ALA A 284 -24.28 -26.06 20.59
N SER A 285 -24.84 -26.72 21.60
CA SER A 285 -24.87 -26.24 22.98
C SER A 285 -23.48 -26.10 23.58
N ALA A 286 -22.56 -27.04 23.31
CA ALA A 286 -21.18 -26.94 23.77
C ALA A 286 -20.48 -25.69 23.17
N ILE A 287 -20.60 -25.49 21.85
CA ILE A 287 -20.06 -24.30 21.16
C ILE A 287 -20.68 -23.02 21.73
N PHE A 288 -21.99 -23.01 21.95
CA PHE A 288 -22.68 -21.86 22.54
C PHE A 288 -22.20 -21.59 23.97
N GLY A 289 -22.02 -22.62 24.80
CA GLY A 289 -21.48 -22.49 26.15
C GLY A 289 -20.07 -21.90 26.18
N PHE A 290 -19.21 -22.29 25.24
CA PHE A 290 -17.88 -21.69 25.05
C PHE A 290 -17.97 -20.18 24.78
N LEU A 291 -18.81 -19.78 23.82
CA LEU A 291 -19.01 -18.37 23.47
C LEU A 291 -19.64 -17.57 24.61
N LEU A 292 -20.60 -18.15 25.31
CA LEU A 292 -21.31 -17.53 26.43
C LEU A 292 -20.35 -17.22 27.59
N VAL A 293 -19.43 -18.12 27.91
CA VAL A 293 -18.41 -17.86 28.93
C VAL A 293 -17.50 -16.70 28.52
N LEU A 294 -17.03 -16.67 27.27
CA LEU A 294 -16.23 -15.54 26.76
C LEU A 294 -17.00 -14.21 26.81
N TYR A 295 -18.29 -14.24 26.52
CA TYR A 295 -19.18 -13.08 26.62
C TYR A 295 -19.31 -12.58 28.06
N ILE A 296 -19.52 -13.48 29.03
CA ILE A 296 -19.64 -13.13 30.46
C ILE A 296 -18.35 -12.45 30.97
N TYR A 297 -17.18 -12.95 30.59
CA TYR A 297 -15.90 -12.35 30.97
C TYR A 297 -15.59 -11.02 30.25
N LYS A 298 -16.54 -10.50 29.45
CA LYS A 298 -16.44 -9.24 28.69
C LYS A 298 -15.17 -9.14 27.84
N ASP A 299 -14.64 -10.29 27.42
CA ASP A 299 -13.46 -10.35 26.58
C ASP A 299 -13.87 -10.31 25.11
N TRP A 300 -14.18 -9.11 24.63
CA TRP A 300 -14.63 -8.88 23.25
C TRP A 300 -13.62 -9.33 22.20
N VAL A 301 -12.32 -9.31 22.51
CA VAL A 301 -11.26 -9.76 21.60
C VAL A 301 -11.29 -11.28 21.44
N LEU A 302 -11.37 -12.04 22.53
CA LEU A 302 -11.49 -13.51 22.42
C LEU A 302 -12.79 -13.91 21.74
N LEU A 303 -13.89 -13.25 22.09
CA LEU A 303 -15.21 -13.54 21.54
C LEU A 303 -15.21 -13.38 20.01
N THR A 304 -14.65 -12.27 19.50
CA THR A 304 -14.59 -12.00 18.05
C THR A 304 -13.66 -12.98 17.33
N LEU A 305 -12.48 -13.24 17.89
CA LEU A 305 -11.53 -14.20 17.32
C LEU A 305 -12.10 -15.63 17.28
N ALA A 306 -12.75 -16.06 18.36
CA ALA A 306 -13.42 -17.35 18.45
C ALA A 306 -14.59 -17.47 17.48
N SER A 307 -15.41 -16.42 17.36
CA SER A 307 -16.53 -16.38 16.42
C SER A 307 -16.04 -16.47 14.97
N LEU A 308 -15.00 -15.70 14.61
CA LEU A 308 -14.38 -15.75 13.28
C LEU A 308 -13.84 -17.16 12.98
N PHE A 309 -13.20 -17.80 13.95
CA PHE A 309 -12.70 -19.17 13.82
C PHE A 309 -13.85 -20.17 13.60
N LEU A 310 -14.96 -20.06 14.34
CA LEU A 310 -16.14 -20.90 14.16
C LEU A 310 -16.78 -20.71 12.78
N VAL A 311 -16.87 -19.48 12.28
CA VAL A 311 -17.34 -19.19 10.92
C VAL A 311 -16.40 -19.81 9.89
N GLY A 312 -15.09 -19.75 10.10
CA GLY A 312 -14.09 -20.42 9.25
C GLY A 312 -14.27 -21.95 9.23
N ILE A 313 -14.52 -22.57 10.38
CA ILE A 313 -14.83 -24.01 10.47
C ILE A 313 -16.16 -24.31 9.76
N ALA A 314 -17.20 -23.51 9.99
CA ALA A 314 -18.49 -23.70 9.33
C ALA A 314 -18.37 -23.59 7.81
N TRP A 315 -17.57 -22.63 7.33
CA TRP A 315 -17.30 -22.42 5.90
C TRP A 315 -16.54 -23.59 5.27
N THR A 316 -15.52 -24.12 5.96
CA THR A 316 -14.76 -25.30 5.49
C THR A 316 -15.59 -26.58 5.58
N SER A 317 -16.49 -26.68 6.56
CA SER A 317 -17.42 -27.81 6.73
C SER A 317 -18.40 -27.96 5.57
N LYS A 318 -18.66 -26.90 4.78
CA LYS A 318 -19.48 -27.00 3.55
C LYS A 318 -18.95 -28.05 2.58
N ALA A 319 -17.62 -28.26 2.53
CA ALA A 319 -17.00 -29.26 1.67
C ALA A 319 -17.15 -30.69 2.23
N THR A 320 -17.29 -30.83 3.55
CA THR A 320 -17.37 -32.12 4.26
C THR A 320 -18.82 -32.58 4.48
N LEU A 321 -19.78 -31.66 4.47
CA LEU A 321 -21.23 -31.91 4.63
C LEU A 321 -21.80 -33.04 3.73
N PRO A 322 -21.48 -33.14 2.42
CA PRO A 322 -22.01 -34.21 1.58
C PRO A 322 -21.51 -35.62 1.95
N ARG A 323 -20.42 -35.75 2.71
CA ARG A 323 -20.00 -37.04 3.28
C ARG A 323 -20.90 -37.46 4.44
N PHE A 324 -21.22 -36.55 5.35
CA PHE A 324 -22.06 -36.84 6.52
C PHE A 324 -23.51 -37.17 6.15
N ILE A 325 -24.07 -36.53 5.11
CA ILE A 325 -25.43 -36.83 4.63
C ILE A 325 -25.57 -38.31 4.22
N ARG A 326 -24.52 -38.90 3.63
CA ARG A 326 -24.52 -40.32 3.23
C ARG A 326 -24.51 -41.26 4.45
N GLU A 327 -23.72 -40.95 5.48
CA GLU A 327 -23.68 -41.73 6.72
C GLU A 327 -24.99 -41.62 7.52
N VAL A 328 -25.59 -40.42 7.57
CA VAL A 328 -26.91 -40.23 8.19
C VAL A 328 -28.00 -40.97 7.41
N MET A 329 -27.99 -40.97 6.07
CA MET A 329 -28.92 -41.75 5.26
C MET A 329 -28.80 -43.27 5.50
N LEU A 330 -27.58 -43.77 5.70
CA LEU A 330 -27.33 -45.19 6.02
C LEU A 330 -27.86 -45.55 7.42
N MET A 331 -27.65 -44.69 8.42
CA MET A 331 -28.20 -44.90 9.77
C MET A 331 -29.73 -44.75 9.82
N LEU A 332 -30.28 -43.87 9.00
CA LEU A 332 -31.72 -43.61 8.89
C LEU A 332 -32.44 -44.61 7.95
N ASN A 333 -31.70 -45.55 7.34
CA ASN A 333 -32.20 -46.56 6.40
C ASN A 333 -33.04 -45.97 5.25
N ILE A 334 -32.69 -44.75 4.79
CA ILE A 334 -33.31 -44.10 3.61
C ILE A 334 -32.40 -44.32 2.39
N GLY A 335 -31.89 -45.54 2.25
CA GLY A 335 -31.14 -46.00 1.08
C GLY A 335 -32.07 -46.78 0.15
N ALA A 336 -32.12 -46.38 -1.11
CA ALA A 336 -33.01 -46.91 -2.14
C ALA A 336 -33.12 -48.45 -2.11
N VAL A 337 -34.36 -48.89 -1.94
CA VAL A 337 -34.93 -50.18 -2.35
C VAL A 337 -34.14 -50.82 -3.49
N ARG A 338 -33.43 -51.90 -3.18
CA ARG A 338 -32.93 -52.85 -4.17
C ARG A 338 -33.88 -54.05 -4.29
N GLU A 339 -35.19 -53.84 -4.17
CA GLU A 339 -36.20 -54.90 -4.41
C GLU A 339 -36.43 -55.14 -5.92
N ARG A 340 -36.11 -54.19 -6.79
CA ARG A 340 -36.35 -54.35 -8.24
C ARG A 340 -35.34 -55.24 -8.96
N ALA A 341 -34.15 -55.46 -8.39
CA ALA A 341 -33.15 -56.34 -8.99
C ALA A 341 -33.47 -57.83 -8.74
N CYS A 342 -34.07 -58.18 -7.60
CA CYS A 342 -34.38 -59.57 -7.27
C CYS A 342 -35.58 -60.09 -8.10
N CYS A 343 -36.62 -59.28 -8.29
CA CYS A 343 -37.80 -59.71 -9.05
C CYS A 343 -37.55 -59.87 -10.56
N LEU A 344 -36.65 -59.08 -11.17
CA LEU A 344 -36.29 -59.23 -12.59
C LEU A 344 -35.37 -60.44 -12.83
N GLN A 345 -34.50 -60.78 -11.88
CA GLN A 345 -33.69 -62.01 -11.94
C GLN A 345 -34.60 -63.25 -11.87
N TRP A 346 -35.61 -63.24 -10.98
CA TRP A 346 -36.58 -64.34 -10.85
C TRP A 346 -37.50 -64.50 -12.06
N TYR A 347 -37.96 -63.42 -12.69
CA TYR A 347 -38.77 -63.51 -13.92
C TYR A 347 -37.96 -64.07 -15.11
N SER A 348 -36.66 -63.76 -15.21
CA SER A 348 -35.80 -64.28 -16.29
C SER A 348 -35.33 -65.73 -16.10
N LEU A 349 -35.45 -66.26 -14.88
CA LEU A 349 -35.19 -67.67 -14.55
C LEU A 349 -36.48 -68.50 -14.70
N ALA A 350 -37.61 -68.00 -14.18
CA ALA A 350 -38.91 -68.66 -14.33
C ALA A 350 -39.40 -68.74 -15.80
N GLY A 351 -38.99 -67.79 -16.66
CA GLY A 351 -39.32 -67.82 -18.10
C GLY A 351 -38.43 -68.74 -18.95
N ARG A 352 -37.26 -69.17 -18.44
CA ARG A 352 -36.33 -70.07 -19.16
C ARG A 352 -36.59 -71.54 -18.88
N ASP A 353 -37.11 -71.86 -17.69
CA ASP A 353 -37.42 -73.24 -17.29
C ASP A 353 -38.77 -73.74 -17.84
N ALA A 354 -39.60 -72.85 -18.40
CA ALA A 354 -40.89 -73.19 -18.98
C ALA A 354 -40.84 -73.68 -20.44
N GLN A 355 -39.66 -73.68 -21.10
CA GLN A 355 -39.52 -74.14 -22.49
C GLN A 355 -38.80 -75.49 -22.67
N LEU A 356 -38.43 -76.17 -21.58
CA LEU A 356 -37.75 -77.48 -21.65
C LEU A 356 -38.61 -78.68 -21.19
N ILE A 357 -39.92 -78.49 -21.01
CA ILE A 357 -40.86 -79.58 -20.70
C ILE A 357 -42.02 -79.58 -21.70
N TYR A 358 -41.72 -79.82 -22.98
CA TYR A 358 -42.73 -80.30 -23.94
C TYR A 358 -42.08 -81.08 -25.09
N GLN A 359 -41.86 -82.38 -24.88
CA GLN A 359 -41.90 -83.38 -25.96
C GLN A 359 -42.82 -84.52 -25.50
N PRO A 360 -44.02 -84.68 -26.09
CA PRO A 360 -44.66 -85.99 -26.17
C PRO A 360 -44.06 -86.73 -27.38
N GLY A 361 -43.79 -88.02 -27.17
CA GLY A 361 -43.42 -88.96 -28.23
C GLY A 361 -44.58 -89.31 -29.16
#